data_AF-A0A376ZQC7-F1
#
_entry.id   AF-A0A376ZQC7-F1
#
_cell.length_a   1.000
_cell.length_b   1.000
_cell.length_c   1.000
_cell.angle_alpha   90.00
_cell.angle_beta   90.00
_cell.angle_gamma   90.00
#
_symmetry.space_group_name_H-M   'P 1'
#
loop_
_entity.id
_entity.type
_entity.pdbx_description
1 polymer ?
#
loop_
_entity_poly.entity_id
_entity_poly.type
_entity_poly.pdbx_seq_one_letter_code
_entity_poly.pdbx_strand_id
1 'polypeptide(L)' 'METQWTRMTANEAAEIIQHNDMVAFSGFTPAGSPKALPTAIARRLTNSMRPKSRIKFAF' A
#
# COMPACT_ATOMS: atom_id res chain seq x y z
N MET A 1 -5.96 4.27 -31.56
CA MET A 1 -5.97 5.43 -30.65
C MET A 1 -4.86 5.20 -29.65
N GLU A 2 -3.75 5.95 -29.74
CA GLU A 2 -2.68 5.90 -28.74
C GLU A 2 -3.17 6.61 -27.48
N THR A 3 -3.63 5.85 -26.49
CA THR A 3 -3.98 6.40 -25.17
C THR A 3 -2.72 6.57 -24.34
N GLN A 4 -2.30 7.83 -24.15
CA GLN A 4 -1.21 8.18 -23.23
C GLN A 4 -1.75 8.17 -21.80
N TRP A 5 -1.31 7.21 -20.99
CA TRP A 5 -1.66 7.13 -19.56
C TRP A 5 -0.64 7.87 -18.69
N THR A 6 -1.11 8.46 -17.59
CA THR A 6 -0.22 9.02 -16.57
C THR A 6 0.62 7.91 -15.95
N ARG A 7 1.94 8.10 -15.92
CA ARG A 7 2.90 7.20 -15.28
C ARG A 7 3.44 7.85 -14.01
N MET A 8 3.48 7.08 -12.94
CA MET A 8 4.07 7.48 -11.65
C MET A 8 4.60 6.23 -10.93
N THR A 9 5.39 6.45 -9.90
CA THR A 9 5.92 5.37 -9.04
C THR A 9 4.86 4.87 -8.06
N ALA A 10 5.06 3.66 -7.52
CA ALA A 10 4.16 3.10 -6.52
C ALA A 10 4.12 3.90 -5.20
N ASN A 11 5.22 4.59 -4.86
CA ASN A 11 5.28 5.43 -3.66
C ASN A 11 4.46 6.72 -3.85
N GLU A 12 4.63 7.40 -4.99
CA GLU A 12 3.84 8.59 -5.33
C GLU A 12 2.34 8.25 -5.37
N ALA A 13 1.97 7.12 -5.98
CA ALA A 13 0.59 6.66 -5.98
C ALA A 13 0.07 6.32 -4.56
N ALA A 14 0.93 5.81 -3.67
CA ALA A 14 0.56 5.52 -2.28
C ALA A 14 0.36 6.79 -1.44
N GLU A 15 0.89 7.94 -1.86
CA GLU A 15 0.66 9.24 -1.20
C GLU A 15 -0.75 9.78 -1.46
N ILE A 16 -1.36 9.40 -2.58
CA ILE A 16 -2.71 9.83 -2.97
C ILE A 16 -3.77 9.23 -2.03
N ILE A 17 -3.60 7.97 -1.62
CA ILE A 17 -4.51 7.25 -0.73
C ILE A 17 -4.33 7.76 0.71
N GLN A 18 -5.40 8.22 1.33
CA GLN A 18 -5.41 8.77 2.69
C GLN A 18 -6.04 7.82 3.70
N HIS A 19 -5.89 8.17 4.98
CA HIS A 19 -6.55 7.45 6.07
C HIS A 19 -8.08 7.51 5.92
N ASN A 20 -8.74 6.38 6.13
CA ASN A 20 -10.19 6.15 5.95
C ASN A 20 -10.69 6.08 4.50
N ASP A 21 -9.82 6.08 3.50
CA ASP A 21 -10.24 5.80 2.12
C ASP A 21 -10.65 4.33 1.96
N MET A 22 -11.76 4.11 1.26
CA MET A 22 -12.15 2.78 0.79
C MET A 22 -11.45 2.51 -0.55
N VAL A 23 -10.51 1.56 -0.55
CA VAL A 23 -9.75 1.19 -1.75
C VAL A 23 -10.12 -0.23 -2.16
N ALA A 24 -10.54 -0.40 -3.40
CA ALA A 24 -10.78 -1.71 -4.02
C ALA A 24 -9.64 -2.06 -4.99
N PHE A 25 -9.14 -3.28 -4.90
CA PHE A 25 -8.13 -3.80 -5.83
C PHE A 25 -8.75 -4.88 -6.73
N SER A 26 -8.25 -4.97 -7.96
CA SER A 26 -8.56 -6.09 -8.85
C SER A 26 -7.89 -7.38 -8.34
N GLY A 27 -8.41 -8.53 -8.78
CA GLY A 27 -7.76 -9.83 -8.64
C GLY A 27 -8.69 -10.95 -8.17
N PHE A 28 -8.49 -12.15 -8.68
CA PHE A 28 -9.21 -13.37 -8.28
C PHE A 28 -8.24 -14.54 -8.31
N THR A 29 -8.21 -15.35 -7.24
CA THR A 29 -7.31 -16.51 -7.11
C THR A 29 -5.86 -16.21 -7.56
N PRO A 30 -5.07 -15.58 -6.68
CA PRO A 30 -3.88 -14.71 -6.91
C PRO A 30 -3.64 -13.96 -8.23
N ALA A 31 -4.45 -14.15 -9.27
CA ALA A 31 -4.24 -13.58 -10.60
C ALA A 31 -4.81 -12.15 -10.69
N GLY A 32 -4.10 -11.26 -11.39
CA GLY A 32 -4.58 -9.90 -11.67
C GLY A 32 -4.56 -8.92 -10.49
N SER A 33 -3.98 -9.30 -9.34
CA SER A 33 -3.85 -8.42 -8.19
C SER A 33 -2.65 -7.47 -8.33
N PRO A 34 -2.82 -6.15 -8.09
CA PRO A 34 -1.70 -5.21 -8.07
C PRO A 34 -0.76 -5.54 -6.91
N LYS A 35 0.54 -5.63 -7.18
CA LYS A 35 1.56 -6.05 -6.19
C LYS A 35 2.35 -4.88 -5.61
N ALA A 36 2.76 -3.94 -6.46
CA ALA A 36 3.66 -2.85 -6.09
C ALA A 36 2.99 -1.81 -5.17
N LEU A 37 1.76 -1.38 -5.51
CA LEU A 37 1.04 -0.34 -4.78
C LEU A 37 0.65 -0.77 -3.35
N PRO A 38 0.02 -1.94 -3.10
CA PRO A 38 -0.27 -2.37 -1.73
C PRO A 38 0.98 -2.49 -0.86
N THR A 39 2.10 -2.93 -1.44
CA THR A 39 3.39 -3.01 -0.74
C THR A 39 3.90 -1.62 -0.32
N ALA A 40 3.77 -0.61 -1.18
CA ALA A 40 4.15 0.76 -0.87
C ALA A 40 3.28 1.37 0.24
N ILE A 41 1.96 1.12 0.20
CA ILE A 41 1.03 1.54 1.26
C ILE A 41 1.42 0.93 2.60
N ALA A 42 1.68 -0.38 2.65
CA ALA A 42 2.09 -1.07 3.88
C ALA A 42 3.37 -0.48 4.48
N ARG A 43 4.36 -0.15 3.63
CA ARG A 43 5.62 0.47 4.05
C ARG A 43 5.39 1.87 4.63
N ARG A 44 4.57 2.70 3.97
CA ARG A 44 4.20 4.05 4.46
C ARG A 44 3.52 3.97 5.82
N LEU A 45 2.56 3.06 5.98
CA LEU A 45 1.87 2.86 7.25
C LEU A 45 2.82 2.41 8.36
N THR A 46 3.74 1.50 8.06
CA THR A 46 4.73 1.03 9.05
C THR A 46 5.63 2.16 9.54
N ASN A 47 6.06 3.06 8.65
CA ASN A 47 6.88 4.21 9.02
C ASN A 47 6.11 5.28 9.80
N SER A 48 4.80 5.43 9.54
CA SER A 48 3.97 6.45 10.16
C SER A 48 3.33 5.98 11.48
N MET A 49 3.18 4.66 11.67
CA MET A 49 2.63 4.09 12.90
C MET A 49 3.63 4.14 14.05
N ARG A 50 3.14 4.56 15.22
CA ARG A 50 3.89 4.50 16.47
C ARG A 50 4.27 3.02 16.73
N PRO A 51 5.54 2.69 17.01
CA PRO A 51 5.96 1.31 17.19
C PRO A 51 5.14 0.67 18.31
N LYS A 52 4.43 -0.42 17.99
CA LYS A 52 3.72 -1.20 19.00
C LYS A 52 4.77 -1.74 19.97
N SER A 53 4.71 -1.28 21.23
CA SER A 53 5.63 -1.70 22.28
C SER A 53 5.64 -3.23 22.33
N ARG A 54 6.78 -3.81 21.98
CA ARG A 54 6.99 -5.26 22.09
C ARG A 54 6.99 -5.58 23.58
N ILE A 55 5.91 -6.22 24.06
CA ILE A 55 5.89 -6.83 25.39
C ILE A 55 7.03 -7.84 25.40
N LYS A 56 8.11 -7.50 26.10
CA LYS A 56 9.20 -8.44 26.34
C LYS A 56 8.72 -9.31 27.50
N PHE A 57 8.35 -10.55 27.19
CA PHE A 57 8.35 -11.57 28.23
C PHE A 57 9.81 -11.84 28.59
N ALA A 58 10.20 -11.41 29.78
CA ALA A 58 11.40 -11.89 30.43
C ALA A 58 11.00 -13.13 31.23
N PHE A 59 11.65 -14.26 30.94
CA PHE A 59 11.67 -15.43 31.82
C PHE A 59 12.91 -15.32 32.71
#